data_AF-A0AA38F5N8-F1
#
_entry.id   AF-A0AA38F5N8-F1
#
_cell.length_a   1.000
_cell.length_b   1.000
_cell.length_c   1.000
_cell.angle_alpha   90.00
_cell.angle_beta   90.00
_cell.angle_gamma   90.00
#
_symmetry.space_group_name_H-M   'P 1'
#
loop_
_entity.id
_entity.type
_entity.pdbx_description
1 polymer ?
#
loop_
_entity_poly.entity_id
_entity_poly.type
_entity_poly.pdbx_seq_one_letter_code
_entity_poly.pdbx_strand_id
1 'polypeptide(L)'
;IKEEDGGQKRYKESLIVKGFAQKVGIDFGEIFSPVVNMTSIRIVLSLVALEDFYLEKLDVKTAFLHGDLDEEIYMQQPLGYEVK
;
A
#
# COMPACT_ATOMS: atom_id res chain seq x y z
N ILE A 1 15.21 11.03 -10.09
CA ILE A 1 15.51 12.27 -9.35
C ILE A 1 14.40 13.27 -9.70
N LYS A 2 13.66 13.76 -8.71
CA LYS A 2 12.77 14.91 -8.90
C LYS A 2 13.41 16.09 -8.17
N GLU A 3 13.49 17.22 -8.86
CA GLU A 3 13.82 18.49 -8.23
C GLU A 3 12.51 19.06 -7.66
N GLU A 4 12.51 19.34 -6.35
CA GLU A 4 11.44 20.11 -5.73
C GLU A 4 11.69 21.62 -5.94
N ASP A 5 10.61 22.42 -5.89
CA ASP A 5 10.71 23.89 -5.91
C ASP A 5 11.54 24.34 -4.70
N GLY A 6 12.82 24.66 -4.95
CA GLY A 6 13.82 24.88 -3.91
C GLY A 6 15.18 24.21 -4.19
N GLY A 7 15.31 23.42 -5.27
CA GLY A 7 16.58 22.86 -5.73
C GLY A 7 17.08 21.66 -4.92
N GLN A 8 16.29 21.18 -3.94
CA GLN A 8 16.60 19.94 -3.25
C GLN A 8 16.29 18.74 -4.15
N LYS A 9 17.33 17.94 -4.43
CA LYS A 9 17.20 16.68 -5.17
C LYS A 9 16.65 15.62 -4.23
N ARG A 10 15.39 15.21 -4.45
CA ARG A 10 14.82 14.06 -3.76
C ARG A 10 15.13 12.79 -4.54
N TYR A 11 15.88 11.89 -3.90
CA TYR A 11 16.04 10.52 -4.37
C TYR A 11 14.79 9.75 -3.99
N LYS A 12 14.00 9.37 -4.99
CA LYS A 12 12.81 8.55 -4.78
C LYS A 12 13.26 7.09 -4.85
N GLU A 13 13.54 6.53 -3.69
CA GLU A 13 13.78 5.09 -3.55
C GLU A 13 12.48 4.45 -3.09
N SER A 14 12.02 3.46 -3.85
CA SER A 14 10.85 2.67 -3.47
C SER A 14 11.35 1.39 -2.82
N LEU A 15 10.96 1.14 -1.57
CA LEU A 15 11.08 -0.19 -0.97
C LEU A 15 10.04 -1.09 -1.63
N ILE A 16 10.49 -2.17 -2.26
CA ILE A 16 9.63 -3.15 -2.94
C ILE A 16 9.89 -4.50 -2.29
N VAL A 17 8.84 -5.11 -1.75
CA VAL A 17 8.90 -6.49 -1.22
C VAL A 17 9.17 -7.44 -2.39
N LYS A 18 10.18 -8.31 -2.24
CA LYS A 18 10.51 -9.36 -3.21
C LYS A 18 9.53 -10.52 -3.06
N GLY A 19 8.33 -10.40 -3.63
CA GLY A 19 7.27 -11.42 -3.52
C GLY A 19 7.66 -12.82 -4.02
N PHE A 20 8.68 -12.95 -4.88
CA PHE A 20 9.20 -14.24 -5.34
C PHE A 20 9.93 -15.06 -4.25
N ALA A 21 10.25 -14.45 -3.11
CA ALA A 21 10.90 -15.12 -1.98
C ALA A 21 9.90 -15.71 -0.96
N GLN A 22 8.60 -15.62 -1.23
CA GLN A 22 7.56 -16.21 -0.38
C GLN A 22 7.72 -17.73 -0.28
N LYS A 23 7.69 -18.26 0.94
CA LYS A 23 7.83 -19.70 1.21
C LYS A 23 6.46 -20.35 1.33
N VAL A 24 6.27 -21.48 0.64
CA VAL A 24 5.08 -22.33 0.78
C VAL A 24 4.92 -22.75 2.24
N GLY A 25 3.77 -22.42 2.84
CA GLY A 25 3.45 -22.74 4.25
C GLY A 25 3.80 -21.67 5.28
N ILE A 26 4.36 -20.52 4.87
CA ILE A 26 4.56 -19.35 5.74
C ILE A 26 3.71 -18.19 5.21
N ASP A 27 4.02 -17.67 4.01
CA ASP A 27 3.38 -16.44 3.46
C ASP A 27 2.59 -16.71 2.16
N PHE A 28 2.58 -17.96 1.69
CA PHE A 28 2.04 -18.34 0.37
C PHE A 28 0.50 -18.44 0.34
N GLY A 29 -0.15 -18.56 1.51
CA GLY A 29 -1.61 -18.66 1.63
C GLY A 29 -2.31 -17.29 1.75
N GLU A 30 -1.55 -16.25 2.08
CA GLU A 30 -2.12 -14.93 2.38
C GLU A 30 -2.10 -14.04 1.14
N ILE A 31 -3.17 -14.15 0.35
CA ILE A 31 -3.39 -13.27 -0.80
C ILE A 31 -4.06 -11.99 -0.29
N PHE A 32 -3.25 -11.01 0.14
CA PHE A 32 -3.74 -9.66 0.38
C PHE A 32 -3.94 -8.95 -0.98
N SER A 33 -5.07 -9.22 -1.61
CA SER A 33 -5.50 -8.48 -2.80
C SER A 33 -6.43 -7.35 -2.38
N PRO A 34 -6.04 -6.07 -2.52
CA PRO A 34 -6.90 -4.93 -2.22
C PRO A 34 -7.94 -4.68 -3.33
N VAL A 35 -8.36 -5.74 -4.04
CA VAL A 35 -9.32 -5.62 -5.13
C VAL A 35 -10.72 -5.65 -4.54
N VAL A 36 -11.33 -4.47 -4.46
CA VAL A 36 -12.72 -4.33 -4.02
C VAL A 36 -13.64 -5.06 -5.01
N ASN A 37 -14.55 -5.88 -4.50
CA ASN A 37 -15.57 -6.55 -5.30
C ASN A 37 -16.67 -5.55 -5.74
N MET A 38 -16.93 -5.47 -7.05
CA MET A 38 -17.97 -4.59 -7.60
C MET A 38 -19.37 -4.89 -7.07
N THR A 39 -19.67 -6.14 -6.71
CA THR A 39 -20.94 -6.52 -6.07
C THR A 39 -21.09 -5.83 -4.72
N SER A 40 -20.02 -5.80 -3.91
CA SER A 40 -20.02 -5.13 -2.61
C SER A 40 -20.22 -3.62 -2.76
N ILE A 41 -19.54 -2.99 -3.74
CA ILE A 41 -19.74 -1.56 -4.04
C ILE A 41 -21.19 -1.27 -4.39
N ARG A 42 -21.80 -2.09 -5.27
CA ARG A 42 -23.20 -1.91 -5.68
C ARG A 42 -24.16 -2.03 -4.50
N ILE A 43 -23.96 -2.98 -3.60
CA ILE A 43 -24.79 -3.16 -2.41
C ILE A 43 -24.73 -1.91 -1.53
N VAL A 44 -23.54 -1.39 -1.26
CA VAL A 44 -23.36 -0.17 -0.45
C VAL A 44 -24.06 1.03 -1.11
N LEU A 45 -23.88 1.23 -2.42
CA LEU A 45 -24.54 2.31 -3.16
C LEU A 45 -26.07 2.18 -3.15
N SER A 46 -26.59 0.95 -3.30
CA SER A 46 -28.03 0.70 -3.21
C SER A 46 -28.60 1.03 -1.84
N LEU A 47 -27.88 0.69 -0.76
CA LEU A 47 -28.29 1.03 0.61
C LEU A 47 -28.29 2.54 0.83
N VAL A 48 -27.24 3.22 0.38
CA VAL A 48 -27.14 4.68 0.45
C VAL A 48 -28.31 5.36 -0.27
N ALA A 49 -28.67 4.89 -1.46
CA ALA A 49 -29.79 5.44 -2.22
C ALA A 49 -31.17 5.11 -1.61
N LEU A 50 -31.31 3.95 -0.96
CA LEU A 50 -32.56 3.52 -0.33
C LEU A 50 -32.86 4.33 0.93
N GLU A 51 -31.84 4.59 1.74
CA GLU A 51 -31.95 5.24 3.05
C GLU A 51 -31.65 6.75 3.01
N ASP A 52 -31.43 7.31 1.81
CA ASP A 52 -31.05 8.71 1.57
C ASP A 52 -29.81 9.13 2.38
N PHE A 53 -28.82 8.24 2.46
CA PHE A 53 -27.59 8.50 3.21
C PHE A 53 -26.63 9.39 2.45
N TYR A 54 -25.85 10.15 3.22
CA TYR A 54 -24.72 10.89 2.69
C TYR A 54 -23.51 9.97 2.51
N LEU A 55 -22.91 9.99 1.32
CA LEU A 55 -21.74 9.20 0.97
C LEU A 55 -20.55 10.10 0.67
N GLU A 56 -19.45 9.90 1.40
CA GLU A 56 -18.15 10.50 1.10
C GLU A 56 -17.13 9.44 0.66
N LYS A 57 -16.24 9.83 -0.25
CA LYS A 57 -15.10 9.01 -0.66
C LYS A 57 -13.84 9.49 0.04
N LEU A 58 -13.21 8.60 0.82
CA LEU A 58 -11.87 8.82 1.36
C LEU A 58 -10.84 8.06 0.51
N ASP A 59 -9.96 8.79 -0.17
CA ASP A 59 -8.79 8.23 -0.85
C ASP A 59 -7.54 8.47 -0.01
N VAL A 60 -7.06 7.42 0.65
CA VAL A 60 -5.89 7.49 1.54
C VAL A 60 -4.63 7.26 0.71
N LYS A 61 -3.85 8.33 0.50
CA LYS A 61 -2.60 8.30 -0.29
C LYS A 61 -1.55 7.30 0.22
N THR A 62 -1.71 6.75 1.42
CA THR A 62 -0.74 5.91 2.14
C THR A 62 -1.40 4.76 2.90
N ALA A 63 -2.51 4.19 2.40
CA ALA A 63 -3.22 3.10 3.11
C ALA A 63 -2.32 1.90 3.47
N PHE A 64 -1.26 1.66 2.69
CA PHE A 64 -0.27 0.61 2.94
C PHE A 64 0.72 0.91 4.08
N LEU A 65 0.83 2.15 4.56
CA LEU A 65 1.88 2.58 5.51
C LEU A 65 1.37 2.79 6.95
N HIS A 66 0.08 2.58 7.21
CA HIS A 66 -0.54 2.82 8.52
C HIS A 66 -1.00 1.53 9.24
N GLY A 67 -0.57 0.36 8.76
CA GLY A 67 -0.70 -0.88 9.52
C GLY A 67 0.51 -1.05 10.42
N ASP A 68 0.28 -1.31 11.71
CA ASP A 68 1.32 -1.83 12.57
C ASP A 68 1.73 -3.20 12.03
N LEU A 69 3.03 -3.40 11.82
CA LEU A 69 3.57 -4.66 11.32
C LEU A 69 4.36 -5.33 12.45
N ASP A 70 3.83 -6.44 12.96
CA ASP A 70 4.50 -7.25 14.00
C ASP A 70 5.57 -8.21 13.43
N GLU A 71 5.86 -8.11 12.13
CA GLU A 71 6.73 -9.03 11.40
C GLU A 71 8.17 -8.50 11.28
N GLU A 72 9.15 -9.39 11.40
CA GLU A 72 10.55 -9.06 11.17
C GLU A 72 10.86 -8.97 9.67
N ILE A 73 11.04 -7.75 9.15
CA ILE A 73 11.35 -7.51 7.74
C ILE A 73 12.87 -7.52 7.51
N TYR A 74 13.34 -8.38 6.60
CA TYR A 74 14.72 -8.36 6.10
C TYR A 74 14.84 -7.47 4.86
N MET A 75 15.72 -6.46 4.90
CA MET A 75 15.96 -5.55 3.78
C MET A 75 17.41 -5.65 3.28
N GLN A 76 17.58 -5.52 1.97
CA GLN A 76 18.89 -5.34 1.35
C GLN A 76 19.12 -3.85 1.11
N GLN A 77 20.26 -3.34 1.59
CA GLN A 77 20.65 -1.95 1.39
C GLN A 77 20.81 -1.64 -0.12
N PRO A 78 20.28 -0.50 -0.60
CA PRO A 78 20.41 -0.11 -2.00
C PRO A 78 21.86 0.21 -2.37
N LEU A 79 22.18 -0.01 -3.64
CA LEU A 79 23.49 0.34 -4.21
C LEU A 79 23.70 1.86 -4.13
N GLY A 80 24.83 2.29 -3.56
CA GLY A 80 25.19 3.70 -3.41
C GLY A 80 24.90 4.29 -2.03
N TYR A 81 24.37 3.51 -1.09
CA TYR A 81 24.36 3.90 0.31
C TYR A 81 25.75 3.72 0.93
N GLU A 82 26.36 4.81 1.38
CA GLU A 82 27.60 4.79 2.14
C GLU A 82 27.26 4.89 3.63
N VAL A 83 27.61 3.85 4.40
CA VAL A 83 27.57 3.91 5.86
C VAL A 83 28.69 4.86 6.29
N LYS A 84 28.34 5.97 6.93
CA LYS A 84 29.32 6.88 7.53
C LYS A 84 29.90 6.32 8.82
#